data_AF-A0A9E5ECL8-F1
#
_entry.id   AF-A0A9E5ECL8-F1
#
_cell.length_a   1.000
_cell.length_b   1.000
_cell.length_c   1.000
_cell.angle_alpha   90.00
_cell.angle_beta   90.00
_cell.angle_gamma   90.00
#
_symmetry.space_group_name_H-M   'P 1'
#
loop_
_entity.id
_entity.type
_entity.pdbx_description
1 polymer ?
#
loop_
_entity_poly.entity_id
_entity_poly.type
_entity_poly.pdbx_seq_one_letter_code
_entity_poly.pdbx_strand_id
1 'polypeptide(L)'
;MGRAFGRGHIIDFFQNKLDPRAHPYFEQIAHQKVSSHFLIDRDGQLVQLVSVHKRAWHAGVSQFFERERCNDFSIGIELEGDGESAFTNEQYTALSQLIALLEKNFPAMRFAGHSDIAPDRKTDPGKSFDWARIQRLANLSQEQLPFGVDSR
;
A
#
# COMPACT_ATOMS: atom_id res chain seq x y z
N MET A 1 9.99 -18.08 3.32
CA MET A 1 11.28 -17.52 2.86
C MET A 1 10.93 -16.25 2.08
N GLY A 2 10.79 -15.13 2.79
CA GLY A 2 10.46 -13.83 2.19
C GLY A 2 11.56 -13.44 1.21
N ARG A 3 11.22 -13.29 -0.07
CA ARG A 3 12.18 -12.85 -1.08
C ARG A 3 12.28 -11.33 -0.97
N ALA A 4 13.28 -10.84 -0.25
CA ALA A 4 13.66 -9.44 -0.33
C ALA A 4 14.23 -9.19 -1.74
N PHE A 5 13.40 -8.67 -2.65
CA PHE A 5 13.88 -8.15 -3.91
C PHE A 5 14.49 -6.77 -3.66
N GLY A 6 15.62 -6.45 -4.30
CA GLY A 6 16.22 -5.13 -4.14
C GLY A 6 15.24 -4.03 -4.55
N ARG A 7 15.22 -2.91 -3.80
CA ARG A 7 14.38 -1.72 -4.02
C ARG A 7 14.18 -1.32 -5.48
N GLY A 8 15.23 -1.44 -6.30
CA GLY A 8 15.17 -1.14 -7.73
C GLY A 8 14.09 -1.93 -8.47
N HIS A 9 13.95 -3.22 -8.19
CA HIS A 9 12.97 -4.07 -8.87
C HIS A 9 11.52 -3.76 -8.47
N ILE A 10 11.28 -3.37 -7.22
CA ILE A 10 9.94 -2.98 -6.76
C ILE A 10 9.52 -1.67 -7.46
N ILE A 11 10.43 -0.70 -7.54
CA ILE A 11 10.19 0.54 -8.28
C ILE A 11 9.96 0.26 -9.77
N ASP A 12 10.80 -0.57 -10.39
CA ASP A 12 10.64 -0.94 -11.80
C ASP A 12 9.30 -1.62 -12.05
N PHE A 13 8.83 -2.47 -11.14
CA PHE A 13 7.52 -3.10 -11.24
C PHE A 13 6.38 -2.06 -11.26
N PHE A 14 6.34 -1.14 -10.29
CA PHE A 14 5.31 -0.09 -10.25
C PHE A 14 5.47 0.99 -11.33
N GLN A 15 6.64 1.07 -11.98
CA GLN A 15 6.88 1.90 -13.17
C GLN A 15 6.67 1.16 -14.49
N ASN A 16 6.30 -0.13 -14.46
CA ASN A 16 6.12 -0.97 -15.64
C ASN A 16 7.39 -1.12 -16.50
N LYS A 17 8.55 -1.21 -15.82
CA LYS A 17 9.91 -1.35 -16.39
C LYS A 17 10.63 -2.63 -15.94
N LEU A 18 9.96 -3.53 -15.21
CA LEU A 18 10.56 -4.75 -14.67
C LEU A 18 11.13 -5.63 -15.80
N ASP A 19 12.44 -5.95 -15.76
CA ASP A 19 13.03 -6.89 -16.72
C ASP A 19 12.59 -8.32 -16.38
N PRO A 20 11.77 -8.98 -17.23
CA PRO A 20 11.29 -10.33 -16.95
C PRO A 20 12.41 -11.37 -16.91
N ARG A 21 13.57 -11.09 -17.50
CA ARG A 21 14.71 -12.02 -17.56
C ARG A 21 15.61 -11.94 -16.32
N ALA A 22 15.45 -10.90 -15.50
CA ALA A 22 16.28 -10.71 -14.31
C ALA A 22 15.98 -11.74 -13.20
N HIS A 23 14.78 -12.34 -13.20
CA HIS A 23 14.41 -13.38 -12.24
C HIS A 23 13.19 -14.19 -12.74
N PRO A 24 13.11 -15.53 -12.55
CA PRO A 24 12.01 -16.36 -13.05
C PRO A 24 10.60 -15.93 -12.58
N TYR A 25 10.51 -15.33 -11.39
CA TYR A 25 9.24 -14.77 -10.90
C TYR A 25 8.81 -13.51 -11.67
N PHE A 26 9.76 -12.71 -12.18
CA PHE A 26 9.46 -11.48 -12.89
C PHE A 26 8.78 -11.74 -14.23
N GLU A 27 9.11 -12.83 -14.92
CA GLU A 27 8.39 -13.28 -16.12
C GLU A 27 6.88 -13.41 -15.88
N GLN A 28 6.49 -13.86 -14.67
CA GLN A 28 5.09 -14.06 -14.30
C GLN A 28 4.33 -12.76 -14.01
N ILE A 29 5.03 -11.66 -13.72
CA ILE A 29 4.39 -10.42 -13.26
C ILE A 29 4.69 -9.21 -14.14
N ALA A 30 5.73 -9.23 -14.98
CA ALA A 30 6.17 -8.09 -15.79
C ALA A 30 5.12 -7.62 -16.81
N HIS A 31 4.17 -8.47 -17.17
CA HIS A 31 3.06 -8.11 -18.06
C HIS A 31 1.92 -7.37 -17.35
N GLN A 32 1.90 -7.38 -16.01
CA GLN A 32 0.89 -6.67 -15.23
C GLN A 32 1.11 -5.17 -15.36
N LYS A 33 0.00 -4.43 -15.56
CA LYS A 33 0.02 -2.98 -15.59
C LYS A 33 -0.43 -2.41 -14.26
N VAL A 34 0.51 -2.21 -13.36
CA VAL A 34 0.25 -1.73 -12.00
C VAL A 34 1.04 -0.46 -11.68
N SER A 35 0.56 0.30 -10.71
CA SER A 35 1.24 1.44 -10.14
C SER A 35 0.64 1.79 -8.78
N SER A 36 1.43 2.36 -7.89
CA SER A 36 0.98 2.98 -6.64
C SER A 36 1.34 4.46 -6.62
N HIS A 37 0.76 5.23 -5.70
CA HIS A 37 1.18 6.63 -5.54
C HIS A 37 2.49 6.69 -4.77
N PHE A 38 2.62 5.86 -3.74
CA PHE A 38 3.77 5.84 -2.85
C PHE A 38 4.26 4.42 -2.61
N LEU A 39 5.57 4.29 -2.39
CA LEU A 39 6.25 3.12 -1.86
C LEU A 39 7.10 3.55 -0.66
N ILE A 40 7.04 2.79 0.43
CA ILE A 40 7.92 2.95 1.59
C ILE A 40 8.74 1.66 1.74
N ASP A 41 10.05 1.78 1.54
CA ASP A 41 10.98 0.66 1.67
C ASP A 41 11.22 0.25 3.14
N ARG A 42 11.94 -0.85 3.37
CA ARG A 42 12.23 -1.36 4.73
C ARG A 42 12.96 -0.36 5.63
N ASP A 43 13.71 0.57 5.05
CA ASP A 43 14.45 1.61 5.78
C ASP A 43 13.61 2.89 5.97
N GLY A 44 12.32 2.85 5.61
CA GLY A 44 11.38 3.96 5.75
C GLY A 44 11.54 5.03 4.67
N GLN A 45 12.30 4.78 3.59
CA GLN A 45 12.43 5.74 2.51
C GLN A 45 11.14 5.79 1.70
N LEU A 46 10.56 6.99 1.64
CA LEU A 46 9.35 7.26 0.86
C LEU A 46 9.72 7.63 -0.58
N VAL A 47 9.12 6.93 -1.54
CA VAL A 47 9.21 7.24 -2.96
C VAL A 47 7.81 7.51 -3.50
N GLN A 48 7.63 8.67 -4.15
CA GLN A 48 6.41 8.95 -4.91
C GLN A 48 6.58 8.50 -6.36
N LEU A 49 5.66 7.67 -6.83
CA LEU A 49 5.67 7.07 -8.16
C LEU A 49 4.60 7.66 -9.08
N VAL A 50 3.43 8.01 -8.52
CA VAL A 50 2.32 8.66 -9.23
C VAL A 50 1.85 9.87 -8.44
N SER A 51 1.49 10.96 -9.15
CA SER A 51 0.87 12.13 -8.53
C SER A 51 -0.46 11.75 -7.89
N VAL A 52 -0.75 12.23 -6.68
CA VAL A 52 -2.05 12.02 -5.98
C VAL A 52 -3.26 12.63 -6.71
N HIS A 53 -3.02 13.48 -7.71
CA HIS A 53 -4.06 14.02 -8.60
C HIS A 53 -4.27 13.18 -9.87
N LYS A 54 -3.55 12.07 -10.01
CA LYS A 54 -3.70 11.13 -11.11
C LYS A 54 -4.11 9.78 -10.57
N ARG A 55 -4.80 9.00 -11.39
CA ARG A 55 -5.17 7.63 -11.05
C ARG A 55 -3.95 6.70 -11.14
N ALA A 56 -3.56 6.09 -10.03
CA ALA A 56 -2.71 4.90 -10.01
C ALA A 56 -3.53 3.60 -10.18
N TRP A 57 -2.86 2.49 -10.47
CA TRP A 57 -3.48 1.18 -10.69
C TRP A 57 -3.01 0.17 -9.63
N HIS A 58 -3.52 0.33 -8.40
CA HIS A 58 -3.10 -0.47 -7.25
C HIS A 58 -4.21 -1.41 -6.75
N ALA A 59 -5.48 -0.99 -6.80
CA ALA A 59 -6.58 -1.70 -6.18
C ALA A 59 -7.21 -2.79 -7.05
N GLY A 60 -7.08 -2.72 -8.39
CA GLY A 60 -7.75 -3.66 -9.31
C GLY A 60 -9.29 -3.63 -9.19
N VAL A 61 -9.93 -4.81 -9.28
CA VAL A 61 -11.37 -4.97 -8.99
C VAL A 61 -11.58 -4.91 -7.48
N SER A 62 -12.28 -3.89 -7.00
CA SER A 62 -12.40 -3.59 -5.58
C SER A 62 -13.62 -2.71 -5.29
N GLN A 63 -14.06 -2.72 -4.03
CA GLN A 63 -15.21 -1.95 -3.55
C GLN A 63 -14.98 -1.47 -2.11
N PHE A 64 -15.19 -0.18 -1.87
CA PHE A 64 -15.16 0.43 -0.54
C PHE A 64 -16.59 0.82 -0.15
N PHE A 65 -17.19 0.06 0.77
CA PHE A 65 -18.63 0.11 1.08
C PHE A 65 -19.47 -0.08 -0.19
N GLU A 66 -20.23 0.93 -0.63
CA GLU A 66 -21.09 0.83 -1.82
C GLU A 66 -20.39 1.34 -3.10
N ARG A 67 -19.13 1.79 -2.99
CA ARG A 67 -18.41 2.43 -4.09
C ARG A 67 -17.36 1.51 -4.68
N GLU A 68 -17.64 1.01 -5.88
CA GLU A 68 -16.69 0.21 -6.68
C GLU A 68 -15.56 1.05 -7.29
N ARG A 69 -14.53 0.37 -7.80
CA ARG A 69 -13.40 0.95 -8.56
C ARG A 69 -12.55 1.90 -7.72
N CYS A 70 -12.00 1.38 -6.61
CA CYS A 70 -11.24 2.17 -5.64
C CYS A 70 -10.10 2.99 -6.26
N ASN A 71 -9.47 2.54 -7.35
CA ASN A 71 -8.47 3.34 -8.08
C ASN A 71 -8.97 4.75 -8.46
N ASP A 72 -10.26 4.93 -8.71
CA ASP A 72 -10.81 6.21 -9.16
C ASP A 72 -10.91 7.27 -8.04
N PHE A 73 -10.74 6.88 -6.76
CA PHE A 73 -10.92 7.77 -5.61
C PHE A 73 -10.00 7.52 -4.42
N SER A 74 -8.99 6.67 -4.57
CA SER A 74 -8.08 6.31 -3.47
C SER A 74 -6.62 6.58 -3.82
N ILE A 75 -5.81 6.72 -2.77
CA ILE A 75 -4.37 6.87 -2.84
C ILE A 75 -3.73 5.55 -2.37
N GLY A 76 -3.21 4.75 -3.30
CA GLY A 76 -2.42 3.56 -2.98
C GLY A 76 -1.04 3.88 -2.38
N ILE A 77 -0.77 3.33 -1.20
CA ILE A 77 0.52 3.37 -0.49
C ILE A 77 1.01 1.93 -0.32
N GLU A 78 2.18 1.63 -0.85
CA GLU A 78 2.80 0.31 -0.76
C GLU A 78 3.87 0.32 0.34
N LEU A 79 3.87 -0.71 1.18
CA LEU A 79 4.95 -0.95 2.14
C LEU A 79 5.72 -2.17 1.67
N GLU A 80 7.04 -2.04 1.54
CA GLU A 80 7.89 -3.19 1.22
C GLU A 80 7.77 -4.27 2.30
N GLY A 81 7.35 -5.46 1.89
CA GLY A 81 7.15 -6.59 2.78
C GLY A 81 6.40 -7.73 2.10
N ASP A 82 6.26 -8.84 2.81
CA ASP A 82 5.52 -10.03 2.35
C ASP A 82 4.18 -10.21 3.08
N GLY A 83 3.81 -9.28 3.97
CA GLY A 83 2.60 -9.34 4.81
C GLY A 83 2.66 -10.35 5.96
N GLU A 84 3.68 -11.22 5.98
CA GLU A 84 3.90 -12.28 6.97
C GLU A 84 5.01 -11.94 7.97
N SER A 85 5.95 -11.10 7.54
CA SER A 85 7.02 -10.55 8.34
C SER A 85 6.62 -9.20 8.92
N ALA A 86 7.03 -8.92 10.17
CA ALA A 86 6.77 -7.64 10.82
C ALA A 86 7.29 -6.46 9.98
N PHE A 87 6.48 -5.41 9.83
CA PHE A 87 6.91 -4.14 9.25
C PHE A 87 7.86 -3.39 10.20
N THR A 88 8.83 -2.65 9.65
CA THR A 88 9.86 -1.98 10.44
C THR A 88 9.33 -0.73 11.16
N ASN A 89 10.07 -0.26 12.16
CA ASN A 89 9.71 0.98 12.86
C ASN A 89 9.79 2.19 11.93
N GLU A 90 10.75 2.16 11.03
CA GLU A 90 11.03 3.15 10.00
C GLU A 90 9.84 3.25 9.03
N GLN A 91 9.27 2.10 8.62
CA GLN A 91 8.07 2.06 7.79
C GLN A 91 6.85 2.68 8.48
N TYR A 92 6.56 2.32 9.73
CA TYR A 92 5.44 2.91 10.46
C TYR A 92 5.61 4.42 10.68
N THR A 93 6.85 4.88 10.91
CA THR A 93 7.15 6.30 11.10
C THR A 93 6.96 7.08 9.81
N ALA A 94 7.46 6.57 8.69
CA ALA A 94 7.26 7.19 7.38
C ALA A 94 5.78 7.20 6.97
N LEU A 95 5.06 6.11 7.24
CA LEU A 95 3.63 6.01 6.96
C LEU A 95 2.82 7.02 7.77
N SER A 96 3.08 7.18 9.07
CA SER A 96 2.34 8.14 9.89
C SER A 96 2.59 9.59 9.46
N GLN A 97 3.83 9.93 9.08
CA GLN A 97 4.17 11.24 8.52
C GLN A 97 3.46 11.50 7.19
N LEU A 98 3.42 10.50 6.31
CA LEU A 98 2.71 10.61 5.04
C LEU A 98 1.20 10.78 5.25
N ILE A 99 0.60 10.02 6.16
CA ILE A 99 -0.82 10.16 6.52
C ILE A 99 -1.12 11.58 6.97
N ALA A 100 -0.35 12.11 7.93
CA ALA A 100 -0.55 13.48 8.44
C ALA A 100 -0.42 14.54 7.33
N LEU A 101 0.51 14.36 6.39
CA LEU A 101 0.65 15.25 5.24
C LEU A 101 -0.56 15.18 4.30
N LEU A 102 -1.03 13.97 4.00
CA LEU A 102 -2.18 13.77 3.12
C LEU A 102 -3.45 14.34 3.75
N GLU A 103 -3.68 14.16 5.05
CA GLU A 103 -4.85 14.68 5.75
C GLU A 103 -4.93 16.20 5.74
N LYS A 104 -3.78 16.87 5.81
CA LYS A 104 -3.71 18.33 5.68
C LYS A 104 -4.23 18.83 4.32
N ASN A 105 -4.08 18.03 3.27
CA ASN A 105 -4.43 18.41 1.89
C ASN A 105 -5.76 17.79 1.42
N PHE A 106 -6.17 16.67 2.02
CA PHE A 106 -7.38 15.92 1.70
C PHE A 106 -8.12 15.61 3.02
N PRO A 107 -9.00 16.52 3.49
CA PRO A 107 -9.72 16.30 4.74
C PRO A 107 -10.70 15.12 4.62
N ALA A 108 -11.00 14.48 5.75
CA ALA A 108 -11.93 13.35 5.86
C ALA A 108 -11.53 12.06 5.09
N MET A 109 -10.23 11.82 4.92
CA MET A 109 -9.74 10.54 4.43
C MET A 109 -10.10 9.40 5.40
N ARG A 110 -10.29 8.21 4.80
CA ARG A 110 -10.46 6.94 5.49
C ARG A 110 -9.42 5.95 4.97
N PHE A 111 -8.98 5.04 5.82
CA PHE A 111 -7.90 4.11 5.54
C PHE A 111 -8.42 2.68 5.59
N ALA A 112 -7.93 1.85 4.68
CA ALA A 112 -8.33 0.46 4.54
C ALA A 112 -7.16 -0.34 3.95
N GLY A 113 -7.09 -1.62 4.32
CA GLY A 113 -6.22 -2.57 3.64
C GLY A 113 -6.77 -2.95 2.27
N HIS A 114 -5.92 -3.53 1.43
CA HIS A 114 -6.38 -4.09 0.16
C HIS A 114 -7.35 -5.26 0.39
N SER A 115 -7.12 -6.04 1.46
CA SER A 115 -8.00 -7.09 1.95
C SER A 115 -9.39 -6.59 2.33
N ASP A 116 -9.52 -5.36 2.85
CA ASP A 116 -10.83 -4.83 3.22
C ASP A 116 -11.68 -4.47 1.98
N ILE A 117 -11.04 -4.02 0.90
CA ILE A 117 -11.72 -3.61 -0.34
C ILE A 117 -11.82 -4.72 -1.40
N ALA A 118 -11.16 -5.86 -1.18
CA ALA A 118 -11.12 -7.01 -2.07
C ALA A 118 -10.89 -8.34 -1.31
N PRO A 119 -11.75 -8.71 -0.34
CA PRO A 119 -11.49 -9.77 0.64
C PRO A 119 -11.25 -11.17 0.06
N ASP A 120 -11.90 -11.52 -1.05
CA ASP A 120 -11.73 -12.84 -1.69
C ASP A 120 -10.53 -12.91 -2.64
N ARG A 121 -9.86 -11.79 -2.90
CA ARG A 121 -8.78 -11.67 -3.89
C ARG A 121 -7.45 -11.27 -3.27
N LYS A 122 -7.46 -10.51 -2.19
CA LYS A 122 -6.27 -9.87 -1.64
C LYS A 122 -6.22 -10.05 -0.13
N THR A 123 -5.01 -10.27 0.35
CA THR A 123 -4.70 -10.47 1.77
C THR A 123 -3.81 -9.37 2.33
N ASP A 124 -3.20 -8.54 1.47
CA ASP A 124 -2.37 -7.41 1.88
C ASP A 124 -3.19 -6.30 2.57
N PRO A 125 -2.64 -5.64 3.61
CA PRO A 125 -1.24 -5.68 4.05
C PRO A 125 -0.86 -6.90 4.92
N GLY A 126 -1.81 -7.79 5.21
CA GLY A 126 -1.60 -9.04 5.93
C GLY A 126 -1.55 -8.87 7.45
N LYS A 127 -1.53 -10.00 8.16
CA LYS A 127 -1.61 -10.07 9.62
C LYS A 127 -0.48 -9.35 10.37
N SER A 128 0.62 -9.06 9.68
CA SER A 128 1.79 -8.41 10.28
C SER A 128 1.66 -6.89 10.32
N PHE A 129 0.64 -6.34 9.66
CA PHE A 129 0.34 -4.93 9.73
C PHE A 129 -0.50 -4.60 10.97
N ASP A 130 0.08 -3.81 11.86
CA ASP A 130 -0.48 -3.41 13.15
C ASP A 130 -1.29 -2.12 12.97
N TRP A 131 -2.59 -2.29 12.71
CA TRP A 131 -3.54 -1.20 12.57
C TRP A 131 -3.66 -0.35 13.85
N ALA A 132 -3.56 -0.95 15.03
CA ALA A 132 -3.63 -0.23 16.30
C ALA A 132 -2.38 0.65 16.51
N ARG A 133 -1.23 0.20 16.03
CA ARG A 133 0.00 1.00 16.03
C ARG A 133 -0.13 2.19 15.09
N ILE A 134 -0.56 2.01 13.84
CA ILE A 134 -0.69 3.17 12.93
C ILE A 134 -1.77 4.14 13.41
N GLN A 135 -2.88 3.65 13.97
CA GLN A 135 -3.91 4.48 14.58
C GLN A 135 -3.31 5.43 15.63
N ARG A 136 -2.49 4.89 16.55
CA ARG A 136 -1.83 5.70 17.59
C ARG A 136 -0.80 6.68 17.01
N LEU A 137 0.04 6.22 16.09
CA LEU A 137 1.12 7.04 15.53
C LEU A 137 0.62 8.19 14.65
N ALA A 138 -0.47 7.99 13.92
CA ALA A 138 -1.08 8.99 13.05
C ALA A 138 -2.26 9.72 13.71
N ASN A 139 -2.60 9.40 14.97
CA ASN A 139 -3.73 9.98 15.70
C ASN A 139 -5.08 9.85 14.94
N LEU A 140 -5.34 8.68 14.36
CA LEU A 140 -6.53 8.42 13.57
C LEU A 140 -7.74 8.12 14.45
N SER A 141 -8.89 8.70 14.09
CA SER A 141 -10.17 8.36 14.73
C SER A 141 -10.71 7.00 14.27
N GLN A 142 -11.72 6.48 14.98
CA GLN A 142 -12.41 5.27 14.55
C GLN A 142 -13.15 5.46 13.21
N GLU A 143 -13.64 6.66 12.93
CA GLU A 143 -14.32 6.96 11.65
C GLU A 143 -13.36 6.87 10.45
N GLN A 144 -12.07 7.15 10.69
CA GLN A 144 -11.02 7.05 9.69
C GLN A 144 -10.53 5.63 9.47
N LEU A 145 -10.82 4.73 10.41
CA LEU A 145 -10.53 3.29 10.32
C LEU A 145 -11.85 2.51 10.34
N PRO A 146 -12.66 2.61 9.29
CA PRO A 146 -14.02 2.09 9.28
C PRO A 146 -14.12 0.56 9.38
N PHE A 147 -13.03 -0.16 9.17
CA PHE A 147 -12.94 -1.61 9.37
C PHE A 147 -12.40 -1.99 10.77
N GLY A 148 -11.98 -1.01 11.58
CA GLY A 148 -11.37 -1.24 12.89
C GLY A 148 -9.86 -1.49 12.82
N VAL A 149 -9.30 -2.00 13.92
CA VAL A 149 -7.85 -2.21 14.10
C VAL A 149 -7.44 -3.67 14.27
N ASP A 150 -8.40 -4.59 14.12
CA ASP A 150 -8.10 -6.01 14.22
C ASP A 150 -7.25 -6.46 13.02
N SER A 151 -6.41 -7.46 13.26
CA SER A 151 -5.66 -8.12 12.18
C SER A 151 -6.60 -8.68 11.12
N ARG A 152 -6.10 -8.77 9.89
CA ARG A 152 -6.74 -9.46 8.76
C ARG A 152 -5.92 -10.66 8.33
#